data_AF-A0A7Y9BQH5-F1
#
_entry.id   AF-A0A7Y9BQH5-F1
#
_cell.length_a   1.000
_cell.length_b   1.000
_cell.length_c   1.000
_cell.angle_alpha   90.00
_cell.angle_beta   90.00
_cell.angle_gamma   90.00
#
_symmetry.space_group_name_H-M   'P 1'
#
loop_
_entity.id
_entity.type
_entity.pdbx_description
1 polymer ?
#
loop_
_entity_poly.entity_id
_entity_poly.type
_entity_poly.pdbx_seq_one_letter_code
_entity_poly.pdbx_strand_id
1 'polypeptide(L)'
;MLPDLLDHPDPATAAEAATVENLLRCWVRENGIGRPDGPVGTLLRIPLPASGTALLIAVRYWSPSGWHRFAPARLEGAPAHAPALDAVTLVSLLAREGSPAGPFGRGGTALASRVADSVRRTAEFIADRRARPTP
;
A
#
# COMPACT_ATOMS: atom_id res chain seq x y z
N MET A 1 -6.07 -19.37 4.10
CA MET A 1 -5.89 -17.90 4.19
C MET A 1 -4.42 -17.60 4.03
N LEU A 2 -4.04 -16.67 3.15
CA LEU A 2 -2.65 -16.16 3.12
C LEU A 2 -2.35 -15.48 4.46
N PRO A 3 -1.14 -15.63 5.04
CA PRO A 3 -0.78 -14.98 6.29
C PRO A 3 -0.95 -13.46 6.20
N ASP A 4 -1.28 -12.85 7.33
CA ASP A 4 -1.31 -11.39 7.48
C ASP A 4 0.13 -10.91 7.64
N LEU A 5 0.58 -10.05 6.72
CA LEU A 5 1.95 -9.55 6.75
C LEU A 5 2.17 -8.53 7.87
N LEU A 6 1.11 -7.96 8.45
CA LEU A 6 1.26 -7.09 9.63
C LEU A 6 1.83 -7.85 10.84
N ASP A 7 1.51 -9.13 10.95
CA ASP A 7 1.99 -10.01 12.03
C ASP A 7 3.28 -10.75 11.65
N HIS A 8 3.91 -10.39 10.52
CA HIS A 8 5.11 -11.08 10.04
C HIS A 8 6.26 -10.98 11.06
N PRO A 9 7.02 -12.06 11.34
CA PRO A 9 8.05 -12.08 12.37
C PRO A 9 9.23 -11.14 12.08
N ASP A 10 9.57 -10.93 10.81
CA ASP A 10 10.51 -9.88 10.40
C ASP A 10 9.86 -8.48 10.53
N PRO A 11 10.42 -7.58 11.36
CA PRO A 11 9.91 -6.22 11.54
C PRO A 11 9.88 -5.38 10.26
N ALA A 12 10.84 -5.59 9.34
CA ALA A 12 10.88 -4.84 8.10
C ALA A 12 9.69 -5.18 7.21
N THR A 13 9.41 -6.47 7.02
CA THR A 13 8.23 -6.95 6.30
C THR A 13 6.92 -6.44 6.92
N ALA A 14 6.81 -6.42 8.25
CA ALA A 14 5.62 -5.90 8.94
C ALA A 14 5.44 -4.39 8.75
N ALA A 15 6.52 -3.61 8.85
CA ALA A 15 6.51 -2.17 8.62
C ALA A 15 6.14 -1.82 7.17
N GLU A 16 6.68 -2.58 6.21
CA GLU A 16 6.40 -2.47 4.79
C GLU A 16 4.90 -2.68 4.52
N ALA A 17 4.36 -3.79 5.01
CA ALA A 17 2.95 -4.13 4.84
C ALA A 17 2.02 -3.09 5.51
N ALA A 18 2.37 -2.62 6.72
CA ALA A 18 1.60 -1.58 7.41
C ALA A 18 1.58 -0.28 6.61
N THR A 19 2.72 0.10 6.02
CA THR A 19 2.83 1.31 5.22
C THR A 19 2.03 1.21 3.93
N VAL A 20 2.16 0.10 3.19
CA VAL A 20 1.37 -0.17 1.98
C VAL A 20 -0.13 -0.11 2.29
N GLU A 21 -0.59 -0.77 3.36
CA GLU A 21 -2.00 -0.79 3.71
C GLU A 21 -2.52 0.61 4.08
N ASN A 22 -1.73 1.41 4.80
CA ASN A 22 -2.07 2.79 5.13
C ASN A 22 -2.14 3.69 3.89
N LEU A 23 -1.20 3.57 2.95
CA LEU A 23 -1.22 4.32 1.69
C LEU A 23 -2.48 4.00 0.87
N LEU A 24 -2.85 2.71 0.78
CA LEU A 24 -4.07 2.29 0.08
C LEU A 24 -5.33 2.81 0.76
N ARG A 25 -5.41 2.78 2.10
CA ARG A 25 -6.54 3.37 2.83
C ARG A 25 -6.68 4.86 2.56
N CYS A 26 -5.59 5.61 2.62
CA CYS A 26 -5.60 7.04 2.31
C CYS A 26 -6.09 7.28 0.88
N TRP A 27 -5.52 6.56 -0.09
CA TRP A 27 -5.90 6.69 -1.49
C TRP A 27 -7.37 6.37 -1.75
N VAL A 28 -7.87 5.25 -1.22
CA VAL A 28 -9.27 4.82 -1.35
C VAL A 28 -10.22 5.87 -0.79
N ARG A 29 -9.92 6.39 0.42
CA ARG A 29 -10.73 7.43 1.07
C ARG A 29 -10.71 8.74 0.28
N GLU A 30 -9.53 9.22 -0.09
CA GLU A 30 -9.34 10.53 -0.72
C GLU A 30 -9.90 10.59 -2.14
N ASN A 31 -9.97 9.46 -2.84
CA ASN A 31 -10.53 9.36 -4.18
C ASN A 31 -11.97 8.81 -4.21
N GLY A 32 -12.60 8.61 -3.05
CA GLY A 32 -13.98 8.13 -2.96
C GLY A 32 -14.20 6.75 -3.59
N ILE A 33 -13.21 5.86 -3.53
CA ILE A 33 -13.26 4.55 -4.17
C ILE A 33 -14.18 3.62 -3.38
N GLY A 34 -15.20 3.09 -4.06
CA GLY A 34 -16.13 2.12 -3.49
C GLY A 34 -15.55 0.71 -3.36
N ARG A 35 -16.27 -0.15 -2.64
CA ARG A 35 -15.99 -1.60 -2.61
C ARG A 35 -16.07 -2.15 -4.04
N PRO A 36 -15.25 -3.16 -4.41
CA PRO A 36 -15.35 -3.78 -5.73
C PRO A 36 -16.74 -4.35 -5.96
N ASP A 37 -17.36 -3.97 -7.07
CA ASP A 37 -18.62 -4.52 -7.54
C ASP A 37 -18.35 -5.90 -8.15
N GLY A 38 -18.94 -6.94 -7.57
CA GLY A 38 -18.76 -8.30 -8.06
C GLY A 38 -18.91 -9.37 -6.99
N PRO A 39 -18.81 -10.66 -7.38
CA PRO A 39 -18.82 -11.76 -6.43
C PRO A 39 -17.67 -11.66 -5.43
N VAL A 40 -17.80 -12.37 -4.31
CA VAL A 40 -16.73 -12.49 -3.32
C VAL A 40 -15.45 -12.97 -3.99
N GLY A 41 -14.33 -12.29 -3.72
CA GLY A 41 -13.04 -12.55 -4.36
C GLY A 41 -12.71 -11.63 -5.53
N THR A 42 -13.65 -10.77 -5.97
CA THR A 42 -13.36 -9.71 -6.94
C THR A 42 -12.27 -8.78 -6.40
N LEU A 43 -11.23 -8.56 -7.20
CA LEU A 43 -10.11 -7.69 -6.83
C LEU A 43 -10.55 -6.22 -6.89
N LEU A 44 -10.06 -5.42 -5.96
CA LEU A 44 -10.09 -3.97 -6.09
C LEU A 44 -9.11 -3.55 -7.17
N ARG A 45 -9.66 -2.95 -8.22
CA ARG A 45 -8.89 -2.37 -9.32
C ARG A 45 -8.83 -0.85 -9.14
N ILE A 46 -7.62 -0.30 -9.05
CA ILE A 46 -7.38 1.15 -8.96
C ILE A 46 -6.67 1.60 -10.24
N PRO A 47 -7.35 2.29 -11.18
CA PRO A 47 -6.71 2.79 -12.39
C PRO A 47 -5.62 3.83 -12.07
N LEU A 48 -4.49 3.74 -12.78
CA LEU A 48 -3.37 4.68 -12.71
C LEU A 48 -3.09 5.23 -14.13
N PRO A 49 -3.96 6.13 -14.65
CA PRO A 49 -3.88 6.62 -16.03
C PRO A 49 -2.57 7.34 -16.37
N ALA A 50 -2.01 8.16 -15.48
CA ALA A 50 -0.73 8.84 -15.73
C ALA A 50 0.46 7.87 -15.81
N SER A 51 0.27 6.66 -15.27
CA SER A 51 1.21 5.55 -15.29
C SER A 51 0.87 4.48 -16.34
N GLY A 52 -0.25 4.62 -17.05
CA GLY A 52 -0.68 3.69 -18.11
C GLY A 52 -0.99 2.27 -17.62
N THR A 53 -1.38 2.09 -16.36
CA THR A 53 -1.62 0.77 -15.74
C THR A 53 -2.73 0.84 -14.68
N ALA A 54 -2.91 -0.22 -13.89
CA ALA A 54 -3.81 -0.26 -12.73
C ALA A 54 -3.19 -1.10 -11.60
N LEU A 55 -3.58 -0.82 -10.36
CA LEU A 55 -3.32 -1.70 -9.22
C LEU A 55 -4.43 -2.76 -9.13
N LEU A 56 -4.05 -4.00 -8.84
CA LEU A 56 -4.93 -5.09 -8.48
C LEU A 56 -4.65 -5.54 -7.05
N ILE A 57 -5.67 -5.47 -6.19
CA ILE A 57 -5.55 -5.70 -4.75
C ILE A 57 -6.70 -6.60 -4.29
N ALA A 58 -6.40 -7.74 -3.67
CA ALA A 58 -7.46 -8.50 -3.01
C ALA A 58 -7.88 -7.80 -1.71
N VAL A 59 -9.17 -7.55 -1.53
CA VAL A 59 -9.72 -6.96 -0.30
C VAL A 59 -10.00 -8.08 0.69
N ARG A 60 -9.25 -8.11 1.80
CA ARG A 60 -9.46 -9.09 2.88
C ARG A 60 -10.64 -8.70 3.77
N TYR A 61 -10.81 -7.41 4.02
CA TYR A 61 -11.90 -6.86 4.81
C TYR A 61 -12.23 -5.44 4.37
N TRP A 62 -13.51 -5.13 4.15
CA TRP A 62 -13.98 -3.78 3.81
C TRP A 62 -14.72 -3.18 5.01
N SER A 63 -14.10 -2.21 5.69
CA SER A 63 -14.70 -1.55 6.85
C SER A 63 -15.54 -0.34 6.45
N PRO A 64 -16.75 -0.14 7.03
CA PRO A 64 -17.50 1.11 6.90
C PRO A 64 -16.76 2.35 7.45
N SER A 65 -15.80 2.16 8.36
CA SER A 65 -15.02 3.25 8.98
C SER A 65 -13.66 3.50 8.30
N GLY A 66 -13.42 2.92 7.12
CA GLY A 66 -12.17 3.12 6.38
C GLY A 66 -10.98 2.24 6.82
N TRP A 67 -11.15 1.44 7.88
CA TRP A 67 -10.16 0.45 8.35
C TRP A 67 -10.15 -0.83 7.50
N HIS A 68 -9.99 -0.68 6.19
CA HIS A 68 -9.92 -1.79 5.25
C HIS A 68 -8.66 -2.64 5.48
N ARG A 69 -8.73 -3.94 5.19
CA ARG A 69 -7.56 -4.84 5.16
C ARG A 69 -7.32 -5.28 3.72
N PHE A 70 -6.09 -5.12 3.26
CA PHE A 70 -5.70 -5.40 1.87
C PHE A 70 -4.69 -6.54 1.82
N ALA A 71 -4.76 -7.34 0.76
CA ALA A 71 -3.64 -8.20 0.38
C ALA A 71 -2.56 -7.36 -0.34
N PRO A 72 -1.36 -7.90 -0.57
CA PRO A 72 -0.30 -7.18 -1.28
C PRO A 72 -0.77 -6.66 -2.66
N ALA A 73 -0.44 -5.41 -2.95
CA ALA A 73 -0.81 -4.76 -4.22
C ALA A 73 0.08 -5.23 -5.37
N ARG A 74 -0.49 -5.42 -6.55
CA ARG A 74 0.24 -5.80 -7.78
C ARG A 74 -0.17 -4.91 -8.93
N LEU A 75 0.72 -4.76 -9.92
CA LEU A 75 0.35 -4.13 -11.19
C LEU A 75 -0.51 -5.09 -12.03
N GLU A 76 -1.52 -4.54 -12.68
CA GLU A 76 -2.30 -5.25 -13.69
C GLU A 76 -1.37 -5.72 -14.83
N GLY A 77 -1.50 -7.00 -15.20
CA GLY A 77 -0.64 -7.62 -16.22
C GLY A 77 0.75 -8.04 -15.72
N ALA A 78 1.09 -7.82 -14.45
CA ALA A 78 2.34 -8.33 -13.89
C ALA A 78 2.36 -9.88 -13.92
N PRO A 79 3.49 -10.51 -14.29
CA PRO A 79 3.64 -11.96 -14.21
C PRO A 79 3.31 -12.48 -12.81
N ALA A 80 2.76 -13.69 -12.72
CA ALA A 80 2.36 -14.28 -11.44
C ALA A 80 3.50 -14.37 -10.41
N HIS A 81 4.74 -14.51 -10.88
CA HIS A 81 5.94 -14.59 -10.03
C HIS A 81 6.57 -13.23 -9.70
N ALA A 82 6.11 -12.13 -10.31
CA ALA A 82 6.62 -10.80 -9.97
C ALA A 82 6.36 -10.53 -8.48
N PRO A 83 7.20 -9.77 -7.76
CA PRO A 83 6.88 -9.39 -6.38
C PRO A 83 5.66 -8.45 -6.33
N ALA A 84 5.04 -8.36 -5.16
CA ALA A 84 4.09 -7.29 -4.88
C ALA A 84 4.80 -5.94 -4.79
N LEU A 85 4.07 -4.84 -4.91
CA LEU A 85 4.62 -3.51 -4.78
C LEU A 85 5.05 -3.24 -3.34
N ASP A 86 6.29 -2.77 -3.19
CA ASP A 86 6.74 -2.10 -1.98
C ASP A 86 6.10 -0.69 -1.86
N ALA A 87 6.20 -0.10 -0.69
CA ALA A 87 5.64 1.18 -0.28
C ALA A 87 6.23 2.35 -1.07
N VAL A 88 7.52 2.30 -1.43
CA VAL A 88 8.19 3.36 -2.19
C VAL A 88 7.73 3.35 -3.63
N THR A 89 7.65 2.18 -4.24
CA THR A 89 7.12 1.99 -5.59
C THR A 89 5.65 2.38 -5.64
N LEU A 90 4.85 1.91 -4.68
CA LEU A 90 3.43 2.27 -4.58
C LEU A 90 3.23 3.78 -4.43
N VAL A 91 3.89 4.43 -3.47
CA VAL A 91 3.70 5.88 -3.28
C VAL A 91 4.20 6.69 -4.46
N SER A 92 5.24 6.23 -5.17
CA SER A 92 5.73 6.90 -6.37
C SER A 92 4.70 6.88 -7.50
N LEU A 93 3.99 5.76 -7.67
CA LEU A 93 2.87 5.65 -8.60
C LEU A 93 1.71 6.56 -8.17
N LEU A 94 1.29 6.50 -6.91
CA LEU A 94 0.19 7.34 -6.40
C LEU A 94 0.51 8.84 -6.48
N ALA A 95 1.75 9.24 -6.20
CA ALA A 95 2.21 10.62 -6.29
C ALA A 95 2.16 11.14 -7.74
N ARG A 96 2.45 10.28 -8.71
CA ARG A 96 2.36 10.60 -10.13
C ARG A 96 0.90 10.82 -10.54
N GLU A 97 -0.04 10.02 -10.03
CA GLU A 97 -1.47 10.18 -10.32
C GLU A 97 -2.08 11.41 -9.63
N GLY A 98 -1.64 11.74 -8.41
CA GLY A 98 -2.18 12.84 -7.62
C GLY A 98 -1.69 14.24 -8.02
N SER A 99 -0.76 14.36 -8.98
CA SER A 99 -0.21 15.66 -9.39
C SER A 99 -0.85 16.18 -10.67
N PRO A 100 -1.69 17.24 -10.61
CA PRO A 100 -2.25 17.87 -11.81
C PRO A 100 -1.20 18.65 -12.63
N ALA A 101 0.03 18.80 -12.12
CA ALA A 101 1.08 19.67 -12.67
C ALA A 101 2.30 18.88 -13.20
N GLY A 102 2.06 18.03 -14.21
CA GLY A 102 3.10 17.54 -15.12
C GLY A 102 4.20 16.61 -14.55
N PRO A 103 5.04 16.03 -15.43
CA PRO A 103 5.87 14.86 -15.12
C PRO A 103 7.06 15.08 -14.17
N PHE A 104 7.32 16.32 -13.71
CA PHE A 104 8.54 16.70 -12.97
C PHE A 104 8.26 17.34 -11.60
N GLY A 105 7.14 16.99 -10.97
CA GLY A 105 6.79 17.48 -9.64
C GLY A 105 7.81 17.04 -8.58
N ARG A 106 8.69 17.96 -8.15
CA ARG A 106 9.65 17.80 -7.03
C ARG A 106 9.03 17.27 -5.74
N GLY A 107 7.70 17.35 -5.60
CA GLY A 107 6.93 16.80 -4.48
C GLY A 107 6.89 15.27 -4.42
N GLY A 108 6.92 14.57 -5.56
CA GLY A 108 6.81 13.11 -5.60
C GLY A 108 8.04 12.41 -5.00
N THR A 109 9.24 12.86 -5.37
CA THR A 109 10.50 12.31 -4.82
C THR A 109 10.66 12.61 -3.34
N ALA A 110 10.28 13.82 -2.90
CA ALA A 110 10.28 14.19 -1.49
C ALA A 110 9.28 13.34 -0.68
N LEU A 111 8.09 13.04 -1.25
CA LEU A 111 7.12 12.14 -0.62
C LEU A 111 7.65 10.71 -0.51
N ALA A 112 8.19 10.15 -1.60
CA ALA A 112 8.79 8.82 -1.59
C ALA A 112 9.91 8.69 -0.55
N SER A 113 10.76 9.72 -0.42
CA SER A 113 11.82 9.75 0.59
C SER A 113 11.28 9.74 2.02
N ARG A 114 10.21 10.51 2.30
CA ARG A 114 9.56 10.50 3.61
C ARG A 114 8.88 9.17 3.92
N VAL A 115 8.30 8.51 2.92
CA VAL A 115 7.72 7.17 3.08
C VAL A 115 8.80 6.14 3.41
N ALA A 116 9.91 6.12 2.66
CA ALA A 116 11.04 5.22 2.95
C ALA A 116 11.57 5.40 4.38
N ASP A 117 11.74 6.65 4.82
CA ASP A 117 12.15 6.98 6.18
C ASP A 117 11.11 6.56 7.23
N SER A 118 9.81 6.68 6.91
CA SER A 118 8.73 6.17 7.77
C SER A 118 8.78 4.65 7.91
N VAL A 119 8.94 3.90 6.82
CA VAL A 119 9.06 2.43 6.84
C VAL A 119 10.21 2.03 7.76
N ARG A 120 11.38 2.64 7.59
CA ARG A 120 12.56 2.36 8.42
C ARG A 120 12.29 2.61 9.90
N ARG A 121 11.74 3.77 10.26
CA ARG A 121 11.41 4.09 11.66
C ARG A 121 10.36 3.14 12.24
N THR A 122 9.36 2.75 11.46
CA THR A 122 8.35 1.78 11.89
C THR A 122 8.97 0.39 12.10
N ALA A 123 9.89 -0.05 11.24
CA ALA A 123 10.61 -1.31 11.41
C ALA A 123 11.46 -1.30 12.70
N GLU A 124 12.18 -0.20 12.96
CA GLU A 124 12.93 0.00 14.21
C GLU A 124 12.01 -0.05 15.44
N PHE A 125 10.85 0.62 15.37
CA PHE A 125 9.86 0.60 16.45
C PHE A 125 9.29 -0.81 16.68
N ILE A 126 8.93 -1.54 15.63
CA ILE A 126 8.41 -2.91 15.73
C ILE A 126 9.48 -3.83 16.34
N ALA A 127 10.72 -3.74 15.86
CA ALA A 127 11.84 -4.53 16.38
C ALA A 127 12.05 -4.27 17.88
N ASP A 128 12.05 -3.00 18.27
CA ASP A 128 12.20 -2.60 19.67
C ASP A 128 11.07 -3.14 20.56
N ARG A 129 9.81 -2.95 20.17
CA ARG A 129 8.64 -3.44 20.93
C ARG A 129 8.58 -4.96 21.03
N ARG A 130 9.09 -5.69 20.03
CA ARG A 130 9.18 -7.15 20.06
C ARG A 130 10.29 -7.64 20.99
N ALA A 131 11.43 -6.94 21.02
CA ALA A 131 12.53 -7.26 21.93
C ALA A 131 12.20 -6.88 23.39
N ARG A 132 11.40 -5.82 23.58
CA ARG A 132 11.05 -5.27 24.89
C ARG A 132 9.54 -5.01 24.98
N PRO A 133 8.71 -6.05 25.14
CA PRO A 133 7.28 -5.87 25.30
C PRO A 133 7.00 -5.13 26.61
N THR A 134 6.45 -3.93 26.53
CA THR A 134 5.86 -3.26 27.72
C THR A 134 4.34 -3.37 27.64
N PRO A 135 3.65 -3.39 28.80
CA PRO A 135 2.20 -3.18 28.86
C PRO A 135 1.76 -1.91 28.13
#